data_AF-A0A364LII6-F1
#
_entry.id   AF-A0A364LII6-F1
#
_cell.length_a   1.000
_cell.length_b   1.000
_cell.length_c   1.000
_cell.angle_alpha   90.00
_cell.angle_beta   90.00
_cell.angle_gamma   90.00
#
_symmetry.space_group_name_H-M   'P 1'
#
loop_
_entity.id
_entity.type
_entity.pdbx_description
1 polymer ?
#
loop_
_entity_poly.entity_id
_entity_poly.type
_entity_poly.pdbx_seq_one_letter_code
_entity_poly.pdbx_strand_id
1 'polypeptide(L)'
;MWEKLGEGTFNVAYVNEDRTKVFKVQKSIGQHGYVPPTDGPERSARLWNEINSNYPPPAYLHTDNDSIPPKSGWVCPFIKGKNASDREISDALLDIFNRTGRIVLDAYVPGNFKKDEKGNIACVDIGMAFQLQQQEEAFFAQYRKGARPTSMISNSEWKRGYDKIYSTFPFITTIIASNTVNTTKALLFIKMNRPDIYNIDFLKSDKSLIKKLAAAYDESVNPSLPQPKQEVISNATQILQHEKPVTMNQLKESCKAELERYINSRGTLNLDGEFSPSFRTKFFRNQALTARKVDVAKELLQELDRANSPEDIQLAIQKIKEDPGLVSQGVIADELLNRINKCSFIIDNVVSELNLTASNSQGLSH
;
A
#
# COMPACT_ATOMS: atom_id res chain seq x y z
N MET A 1 10.07 -32.72 -3.37
CA MET A 1 9.24 -32.72 -4.60
C MET A 1 8.08 -31.74 -4.42
N TRP A 2 7.64 -31.06 -5.49
CA TRP A 2 6.52 -30.10 -5.49
C TRP A 2 5.27 -30.71 -6.15
N GLU A 3 4.16 -30.80 -5.43
CA GLU A 3 2.86 -31.27 -5.92
C GLU A 3 1.98 -30.08 -6.33
N LYS A 4 1.23 -30.17 -7.44
CA LYS A 4 0.34 -29.07 -7.86
C LYS A 4 -0.80 -28.89 -6.86
N LEU A 5 -0.85 -27.71 -6.24
CA LEU A 5 -1.89 -27.35 -5.28
C LEU A 5 -3.11 -26.73 -5.97
N GLY A 6 -2.87 -25.91 -6.98
CA GLY A 6 -3.93 -25.17 -7.67
C GLY A 6 -3.40 -24.27 -8.76
N GLU A 7 -4.31 -23.70 -9.54
CA GLU A 7 -3.96 -22.86 -10.69
C GLU A 7 -4.92 -21.68 -10.77
N GLY A 8 -4.36 -20.48 -10.75
CA GLY A 8 -5.10 -19.23 -10.95
C GLY A 8 -4.85 -18.66 -12.34
N THR A 9 -5.33 -17.44 -12.57
CA THR A 9 -5.17 -16.75 -13.87
C THR A 9 -3.70 -16.52 -14.22
N PHE A 10 -2.88 -16.11 -13.25
CA PHE A 10 -1.51 -15.65 -13.50
C PHE A 10 -0.42 -16.56 -12.95
N ASN A 11 -0.77 -17.44 -12.00
CA ASN A 11 0.21 -18.29 -11.31
C ASN A 11 -0.30 -19.73 -11.20
N VAL A 12 0.64 -20.67 -11.15
CA VAL A 12 0.41 -22.04 -10.69
C VAL A 12 1.02 -22.17 -9.30
N ALA A 13 0.25 -22.69 -8.35
CA ALA A 13 0.70 -22.95 -7.00
C ALA A 13 1.03 -24.44 -6.84
N TYR A 14 2.17 -24.71 -6.23
CA TYR A 14 2.61 -26.03 -5.83
C TYR A 14 2.82 -26.05 -4.33
N VAL A 15 2.68 -27.22 -3.71
CA VAL A 15 2.93 -27.45 -2.29
C VAL A 15 4.06 -28.48 -2.17
N ASN A 16 4.93 -28.33 -1.18
CA ASN A 16 5.94 -29.35 -0.92
C ASN A 16 5.32 -30.57 -0.22
N GLU A 17 6.08 -31.67 -0.16
CA GLU A 17 5.63 -32.97 0.36
C GLU A 17 5.07 -32.91 1.79
N ASP A 18 5.70 -32.15 2.69
CA ASP A 18 5.25 -31.99 4.08
C ASP A 18 4.09 -30.96 4.25
N ARG A 19 3.67 -30.32 3.16
CA ARG A 19 2.66 -29.26 3.13
C ARG A 19 2.94 -28.09 4.07
N THR A 20 4.21 -27.70 4.22
CA THR A 20 4.60 -26.52 5.00
C THR A 20 4.88 -25.29 4.14
N LYS A 21 5.09 -25.45 2.83
CA LYS A 21 5.45 -24.38 1.90
C LYS A 21 4.66 -24.43 0.62
N VAL A 22 4.38 -23.26 0.06
CA VAL A 22 3.80 -23.08 -1.28
C VAL A 22 4.84 -22.46 -2.19
N PHE A 23 5.09 -23.08 -3.34
CA PHE A 23 5.86 -22.51 -4.43
C PHE A 23 4.90 -21.98 -5.51
N LYS A 24 4.91 -20.66 -5.75
CA LYS A 24 4.10 -20.02 -6.78
C LYS A 24 4.97 -19.66 -7.98
N VAL A 25 4.61 -20.21 -9.12
CA VAL A 25 5.29 -20.01 -10.41
C VAL A 25 4.39 -19.17 -11.30
N GLN A 26 4.93 -18.05 -11.78
CA GLN A 26 4.22 -17.20 -12.73
C GLN A 26 4.09 -17.92 -14.07
N LYS A 27 2.89 -17.88 -14.66
CA LYS A 27 2.67 -18.47 -15.98
C LYS A 27 3.45 -17.67 -17.03
N SER A 28 4.25 -18.34 -17.84
CA SER A 28 4.89 -17.73 -19.02
C SER A 28 3.80 -17.29 -19.98
N ILE A 29 3.72 -15.98 -20.25
CA ILE A 29 2.89 -15.31 -21.27
C ILE A 29 1.57 -16.05 -21.52
N GLY A 30 0.50 -15.66 -20.82
CA GLY A 30 -0.83 -16.21 -21.08
C GLY A 30 -1.24 -16.06 -22.55
N GLN A 31 -2.37 -16.68 -22.95
CA GLN A 31 -2.94 -16.67 -24.32
C GLN A 31 -3.08 -15.27 -24.98
N HIS A 32 -2.82 -14.19 -24.25
CA HIS A 32 -2.89 -12.80 -24.69
C HIS A 32 -1.53 -12.07 -24.75
N GLY A 33 -0.39 -12.77 -24.68
CA GLY A 33 0.91 -12.11 -24.85
C GLY A 33 1.40 -11.32 -23.62
N TYR A 34 0.63 -11.29 -22.52
CA TYR A 34 0.85 -10.38 -21.40
C TYR A 34 0.99 -11.13 -20.07
N VAL A 35 2.09 -10.84 -19.36
CA VAL A 35 2.31 -11.27 -17.98
C VAL A 35 2.13 -10.04 -17.09
N PRO A 36 1.13 -10.02 -16.19
CA PRO A 36 0.94 -8.85 -15.35
C PRO A 36 2.12 -8.69 -14.39
N PRO A 37 2.77 -7.53 -14.40
CA PRO A 37 3.93 -7.29 -13.56
C PRO A 37 3.56 -7.21 -12.07
N THR A 38 2.26 -7.17 -11.72
CA THR A 38 1.75 -7.32 -10.36
C THR A 38 2.09 -8.66 -9.73
N ASP A 39 2.26 -9.71 -10.55
CA ASP A 39 2.48 -11.08 -10.07
C ASP A 39 3.94 -11.53 -10.14
N GLY A 40 4.86 -10.63 -10.52
CA GLY A 40 6.29 -10.93 -10.59
C GLY A 40 6.83 -11.52 -9.27
N PRO A 41 7.63 -12.61 -9.29
CA PRO A 41 8.08 -13.30 -8.08
C PRO A 41 8.76 -12.39 -7.04
N GLU A 42 9.57 -11.43 -7.46
CA GLU A 42 10.26 -10.47 -6.59
C GLU A 42 9.30 -9.53 -5.89
N ARG A 43 8.27 -9.06 -6.61
CA ARG A 43 7.22 -8.23 -6.04
C ARG A 43 6.41 -9.05 -5.03
N SER A 44 6.01 -10.25 -5.42
CA SER A 44 5.17 -11.12 -4.60
C SER A 44 5.87 -11.53 -3.30
N ALA A 45 7.10 -12.03 -3.34
CA ALA A 45 7.85 -12.38 -2.13
C ALA A 45 8.02 -11.17 -1.19
N ARG A 46 8.30 -9.98 -1.74
CA ARG A 46 8.39 -8.74 -0.95
C ARG A 46 7.06 -8.39 -0.28
N LEU A 47 5.96 -8.38 -1.04
CA LEU A 47 4.64 -8.03 -0.52
C LEU A 47 4.15 -9.03 0.51
N TRP A 48 4.43 -10.32 0.34
CA TRP A 48 4.13 -11.33 1.34
C TRP A 48 4.79 -10.99 2.67
N ASN A 49 6.08 -10.67 2.65
CA ASN A 49 6.82 -10.34 3.86
C ASN A 49 6.35 -9.04 4.52
N GLU A 50 5.80 -8.08 3.75
CA GLU A 50 5.18 -6.87 4.28
C GLU A 50 3.80 -7.15 4.90
N ILE A 51 2.95 -7.88 4.20
CA ILE A 51 1.54 -8.08 4.55
C ILE A 51 1.37 -9.17 5.62
N ASN A 52 2.07 -10.28 5.48
CA ASN A 52 2.00 -11.48 6.32
C ASN A 52 3.27 -11.63 7.18
N SER A 53 3.81 -10.53 7.70
CA SER A 53 5.08 -10.52 8.46
C SER A 53 5.06 -11.39 9.72
N ASN A 54 3.88 -11.73 10.23
CA ASN A 54 3.66 -12.61 11.37
C ASN A 54 3.77 -14.11 11.04
N TYR A 55 3.97 -14.50 9.78
CA TYR A 55 4.10 -15.90 9.37
C TYR A 55 5.54 -16.26 8.99
N PRO A 56 6.30 -16.91 9.90
CA PRO A 56 7.63 -17.44 9.58
C PRO A 56 7.55 -18.79 8.85
N PRO A 57 8.56 -19.14 8.02
CA PRO A 57 9.66 -18.28 7.57
C PRO A 57 9.21 -17.23 6.55
N PRO A 58 9.97 -16.13 6.35
CA PRO A 58 9.67 -15.16 5.31
C PRO A 58 9.69 -15.80 3.93
N ALA A 59 8.88 -15.26 3.01
CA ALA A 59 8.88 -15.64 1.61
C ALA A 59 10.20 -15.27 0.90
N TYR A 60 10.60 -16.10 -0.05
CA TYR A 60 11.87 -15.99 -0.77
C TYR A 60 11.74 -16.43 -2.23
N LEU A 61 12.71 -16.04 -3.07
CA LEU A 61 12.77 -16.46 -4.47
C LEU A 61 13.32 -17.87 -4.58
N HIS A 62 12.78 -18.68 -5.48
CA HIS A 62 13.18 -20.07 -5.65
C HIS A 62 13.20 -20.46 -7.13
N THR A 63 14.19 -21.26 -7.50
CA THR A 63 14.28 -21.92 -8.79
C THR A 63 14.31 -23.43 -8.54
N ASP A 64 13.34 -24.14 -9.10
CA ASP A 64 13.25 -25.60 -9.08
C ASP A 64 13.99 -26.17 -10.30
N ASN A 65 15.26 -26.52 -10.09
CA ASN A 65 16.13 -27.07 -11.14
C ASN A 65 15.81 -28.52 -11.49
N ASP A 66 15.04 -29.23 -10.65
CA ASP A 66 14.66 -30.62 -10.89
C ASP A 66 13.47 -30.72 -11.86
N SER A 67 12.76 -29.61 -12.08
CA SER A 67 11.71 -29.51 -13.09
C SER A 67 12.27 -29.30 -14.49
N ILE A 68 11.62 -29.89 -15.51
CA ILE A 68 11.99 -29.74 -16.93
C ILE A 68 10.79 -29.12 -17.68
N PRO A 69 10.90 -27.87 -18.19
CA PRO A 69 12.01 -26.94 -17.97
C PRO A 69 12.06 -26.41 -16.52
N PRO A 70 13.22 -25.88 -16.06
CA PRO A 70 13.35 -25.28 -14.75
C PRO A 70 12.31 -24.20 -14.50
N LYS A 71 11.66 -24.23 -13.34
CA LYS A 71 10.64 -23.27 -12.93
C LYS A 71 11.22 -22.27 -11.96
N SER A 72 11.03 -20.98 -12.24
CA SER A 72 11.39 -19.89 -11.33
C SER A 72 10.13 -19.25 -10.74
N GLY A 73 10.17 -18.93 -9.45
CA GLY A 73 9.03 -18.37 -8.75
C GLY A 73 9.40 -17.91 -7.34
N TRP A 74 8.42 -17.94 -6.44
CA TRP A 74 8.63 -17.59 -5.03
C TRP A 74 7.97 -18.61 -4.10
N VAL A 75 8.57 -18.79 -2.94
CA VAL A 75 8.11 -19.72 -1.90
C VAL A 75 7.62 -18.93 -0.70
N CYS A 76 6.49 -19.34 -0.12
CA CYS A 76 5.97 -18.82 1.13
C CYS A 76 5.42 -19.93 2.03
N PRO A 77 5.13 -19.66 3.32
CA PRO A 77 4.46 -20.61 4.20
C PRO A 77 3.11 -21.08 3.65
N PHE A 78 2.84 -22.38 3.74
CA PHE A 78 1.51 -22.94 3.50
C PHE A 78 0.60 -22.63 4.69
N ILE A 79 -0.47 -21.87 4.43
CA ILE A 79 -1.44 -21.53 5.46
C ILE A 79 -2.53 -22.60 5.51
N LYS A 80 -2.34 -23.56 6.42
CA LYS A 80 -3.35 -24.57 6.73
C LYS A 80 -4.50 -23.92 7.49
N GLY A 81 -5.73 -24.07 6.99
CA GLY A 81 -6.90 -23.49 7.62
C GLY A 81 -8.10 -23.37 6.69
N LYS A 82 -9.11 -22.62 7.13
CA LYS A 82 -10.34 -22.37 6.38
C LYS A 82 -10.34 -21.00 5.71
N ASN A 83 -11.29 -20.77 4.81
CA ASN A 83 -11.50 -19.42 4.28
C ASN A 83 -11.91 -18.48 5.43
N ALA A 84 -11.35 -17.29 5.44
CA ALA A 84 -11.78 -16.24 6.35
C ALA A 84 -13.22 -15.80 6.00
N SER A 85 -14.01 -15.44 7.02
CA SER A 85 -15.32 -14.83 6.82
C SER A 85 -15.20 -13.40 6.29
N ASP A 86 -16.27 -12.89 5.67
CA ASP A 86 -16.32 -11.52 5.14
C ASP A 86 -15.95 -10.44 6.18
N ARG A 87 -16.36 -10.63 7.45
CA ARG A 87 -15.99 -9.74 8.55
C ARG A 87 -14.50 -9.83 8.89
N GLU A 88 -13.96 -11.04 8.97
CA GLU A 88 -12.53 -11.26 9.25
C GLU A 88 -11.65 -10.68 8.14
N ILE A 89 -12.08 -10.76 6.88
CA ILE A 89 -11.38 -10.14 5.74
C ILE A 89 -11.44 -8.62 5.84
N SER A 90 -12.62 -8.05 6.09
CA SER A 90 -12.78 -6.61 6.33
C SER A 90 -11.84 -6.09 7.43
N ASP A 91 -11.78 -6.78 8.57
CA ASP A 91 -10.90 -6.40 9.68
C ASP A 91 -9.40 -6.54 9.31
N ALA A 92 -9.04 -7.60 8.58
CA ALA A 92 -7.67 -7.79 8.08
C ALA A 92 -7.26 -6.71 7.07
N LEU A 93 -8.18 -6.22 6.22
CA LEU A 93 -7.90 -5.11 5.30
C LEU A 93 -7.57 -3.82 6.03
N LEU A 94 -8.28 -3.52 7.12
CA LEU A 94 -8.00 -2.33 7.94
C LEU A 94 -6.61 -2.42 8.57
N ASP A 95 -6.25 -3.60 9.09
CA ASP A 95 -4.91 -3.87 9.64
C ASP A 95 -3.80 -3.73 8.59
N ILE A 96 -3.98 -4.35 7.41
CA ILE A 96 -3.03 -4.26 6.29
C ILE A 96 -2.84 -2.80 5.88
N PHE A 97 -3.91 -2.03 5.77
CA PHE A 97 -3.84 -0.62 5.42
C PHE A 97 -3.07 0.19 6.47
N ASN A 98 -3.37 0.04 7.75
CA ASN A 98 -2.66 0.76 8.81
C ASN A 98 -1.15 0.48 8.78
N ARG A 99 -0.77 -0.80 8.70
CA ARG A 99 0.64 -1.21 8.70
C ARG A 99 1.37 -0.80 7.44
N THR A 100 0.78 -1.04 6.27
CA THR A 100 1.52 -0.99 4.99
C THR A 100 1.09 0.15 4.06
N GLY A 101 -0.06 0.78 4.33
CA GLY A 101 -0.71 1.72 3.43
C GLY A 101 -1.27 1.07 2.15
N ARG A 102 -1.39 -0.26 2.11
CA ARG A 102 -1.86 -1.01 0.94
C ARG A 102 -3.35 -1.34 1.02
N ILE A 103 -3.95 -1.47 -0.16
CA ILE A 103 -5.34 -1.89 -0.36
C ILE A 103 -5.31 -3.13 -1.25
N VAL A 104 -5.95 -4.22 -0.81
CA VAL A 104 -6.05 -5.48 -1.57
C VAL A 104 -7.38 -5.49 -2.32
N LEU A 105 -7.33 -5.30 -3.64
CA LEU A 105 -8.55 -5.03 -4.42
C LEU A 105 -9.42 -6.25 -4.69
N ASP A 106 -8.80 -7.41 -4.78
CA ASP A 106 -9.45 -8.70 -5.02
C ASP A 106 -9.69 -9.49 -3.72
N ALA A 107 -9.69 -8.80 -2.57
CA ALA A 107 -9.85 -9.45 -1.27
C ALA A 107 -11.16 -10.22 -1.10
N TYR A 108 -12.18 -9.87 -1.89
CA TYR A 108 -13.47 -10.54 -1.91
C TYR A 108 -13.45 -11.92 -2.59
N VAL A 109 -12.37 -12.26 -3.31
CA VAL A 109 -12.26 -13.54 -4.03
C VAL A 109 -12.10 -14.68 -3.00
N PRO A 110 -12.99 -15.69 -3.03
CA PRO A 110 -12.92 -16.81 -2.09
C PRO A 110 -11.56 -17.51 -2.15
N GLY A 111 -10.93 -17.69 -0.99
CA GLY A 111 -9.63 -18.36 -0.87
C GLY A 111 -8.43 -17.43 -0.86
N ASN A 112 -8.56 -16.15 -1.23
CA ASN A 112 -7.48 -15.16 -1.15
C ASN A 112 -7.09 -14.84 0.31
N PHE A 113 -8.01 -15.04 1.25
CA PHE A 113 -7.76 -14.92 2.68
C PHE A 113 -8.03 -16.23 3.40
N LYS A 114 -7.05 -16.69 4.18
CA LYS A 114 -7.11 -17.91 4.99
C LYS A 114 -7.02 -17.58 6.47
N LYS A 115 -7.86 -18.25 7.26
CA LYS A 115 -7.75 -18.25 8.72
C LYS A 115 -7.06 -19.52 9.18
N ASP A 116 -5.91 -19.36 9.83
CA ASP A 116 -5.17 -20.47 10.40
C ASP A 116 -5.86 -21.07 11.64
N GLU A 117 -5.31 -22.17 12.16
CA GLU A 117 -5.84 -22.85 13.35
C GLU A 117 -5.73 -22.00 14.64
N LYS A 118 -4.86 -20.98 14.66
CA LYS A 118 -4.68 -20.03 15.77
C LYS A 118 -5.62 -18.83 15.68
N GLY A 119 -6.40 -18.73 14.59
CA GLY A 119 -7.31 -17.62 14.34
C GLY A 119 -6.66 -16.42 13.63
N ASN A 120 -5.40 -16.49 13.24
CA ASN A 120 -4.75 -15.44 12.46
C ASN A 120 -5.26 -15.47 11.01
N ILE A 121 -5.34 -14.31 10.39
CA ILE A 121 -5.75 -14.15 9.00
C ILE A 121 -4.52 -13.88 8.13
N ALA A 122 -4.36 -14.63 7.03
CA ALA A 122 -3.31 -14.43 6.04
C ALA A 122 -3.92 -14.05 4.69
N CYS A 123 -3.36 -13.04 4.04
CA CYS A 123 -3.64 -12.72 2.64
C CYS A 123 -2.75 -13.61 1.76
N VAL A 124 -3.28 -14.72 1.25
CA VAL A 124 -2.50 -15.71 0.49
C VAL A 124 -2.35 -15.36 -0.98
N ASP A 125 -3.24 -14.52 -1.52
CA ASP A 125 -3.07 -13.90 -2.83
C ASP A 125 -2.88 -12.39 -2.70
N ILE A 126 -1.67 -11.95 -3.06
CA ILE A 126 -1.15 -10.61 -2.81
C ILE A 126 -0.89 -9.83 -4.10
N GLY A 127 -1.16 -10.45 -5.27
CA GLY A 127 -0.91 -9.84 -6.58
C GLY A 127 -1.58 -8.47 -6.68
N MET A 128 -2.80 -8.37 -6.16
CA MET A 128 -3.62 -7.16 -6.19
C MET A 128 -3.56 -6.30 -4.93
N ALA A 129 -2.47 -6.38 -4.16
CA ALA A 129 -2.18 -5.44 -3.08
C ALA A 129 -1.50 -4.18 -3.62
N PHE A 130 -2.26 -3.10 -3.76
CA PHE A 130 -1.78 -1.83 -4.33
C PHE A 130 -1.49 -0.80 -3.25
N GLN A 131 -0.50 0.05 -3.51
CA GLN A 131 -0.33 1.28 -2.78
C GLN A 131 -0.75 2.40 -3.74
N LEU A 132 -1.98 2.89 -3.58
CA LEU A 132 -2.53 3.87 -4.52
C LEU A 132 -1.86 5.21 -4.32
N GLN A 133 -1.10 5.59 -5.34
CA GLN A 133 -0.35 6.83 -5.43
C GLN A 133 -0.70 7.44 -6.79
N GLN A 134 -2.00 7.72 -6.98
CA GLN A 134 -2.51 8.26 -8.25
C GLN A 134 -1.93 9.64 -8.58
N GLN A 135 -1.68 10.48 -7.56
CA GLN A 135 -1.16 11.83 -7.77
C GLN A 135 0.38 11.90 -7.84
N GLU A 136 1.12 10.95 -7.26
CA GLU A 136 2.57 10.89 -7.45
C GLU A 136 2.93 10.62 -8.93
N GLU A 137 2.16 9.82 -9.66
CA GLU A 137 2.45 9.62 -11.09
C GLU A 137 2.11 10.83 -11.95
N ALA A 138 1.02 11.55 -11.68
CA ALA A 138 0.72 12.81 -12.38
C ALA A 138 1.77 13.89 -12.05
N PHE A 139 2.14 14.01 -10.78
CA PHE A 139 3.16 14.95 -10.30
C PHE A 139 4.57 14.59 -10.78
N PHE A 140 4.95 13.31 -10.89
CA PHE A 140 6.27 12.91 -11.40
C PHE A 140 6.32 12.77 -12.93
N ALA A 141 5.20 12.57 -13.63
CA ALA A 141 5.15 12.54 -15.09
C ALA A 141 5.51 13.90 -15.72
N GLN A 142 5.17 15.01 -15.05
CA GLN A 142 5.55 16.35 -15.52
C GLN A 142 7.06 16.67 -15.32
N TYR A 143 7.74 16.04 -14.37
CA TYR A 143 9.15 16.35 -14.03
C TYR A 143 10.19 15.33 -14.52
N ARG A 144 9.80 14.29 -15.28
CA ARG A 144 10.73 13.22 -15.72
C ARG A 144 10.72 13.01 -17.24
N LYS A 145 11.56 13.75 -17.98
CA LYS A 145 12.12 13.25 -19.24
C LYS A 145 13.22 12.22 -18.92
N GLY A 146 12.88 10.94 -18.83
CA GLY A 146 13.87 9.84 -18.96
C GLY A 146 14.14 8.94 -17.74
N ALA A 147 13.48 9.11 -16.59
CA ALA A 147 13.66 8.20 -15.45
C ALA A 147 12.56 7.11 -15.40
N ARG A 148 12.96 5.83 -15.33
CA ARG A 148 12.05 4.68 -15.18
C ARG A 148 11.35 4.72 -13.78
N PRO A 149 10.01 4.78 -13.70
CA PRO A 149 9.29 4.95 -12.44
C PRO A 149 9.20 3.68 -11.58
N THR A 150 9.28 3.85 -10.26
CA THR A 150 9.30 2.80 -9.22
C THR A 150 7.94 2.17 -8.91
N SER A 151 6.83 2.63 -9.49
CA SER A 151 5.53 1.96 -9.34
C SER A 151 4.62 1.96 -10.58
N MET A 152 5.17 2.11 -11.81
CA MET A 152 4.35 2.02 -13.05
C MET A 152 3.42 0.81 -13.05
N ILE A 153 3.88 -0.32 -12.50
CA ILE A 153 3.11 -1.56 -12.38
C ILE A 153 1.81 -1.36 -11.60
N SER A 154 1.83 -0.63 -10.49
CA SER A 154 0.64 -0.47 -9.64
C SER A 154 -0.38 0.46 -10.29
N ASN A 155 0.07 1.54 -10.93
CA ASN A 155 -0.84 2.52 -11.52
C ASN A 155 -1.24 2.19 -12.97
N SER A 156 -0.39 1.55 -13.77
CA SER A 156 -0.79 1.06 -15.10
C SER A 156 -1.76 -0.11 -14.96
N GLU A 157 -1.54 -1.01 -14.00
CA GLU A 157 -2.50 -2.06 -13.65
C GLU A 157 -3.69 -1.53 -12.88
N TRP A 158 -3.55 -0.43 -12.13
CA TRP A 158 -4.72 0.28 -11.65
C TRP A 158 -5.52 0.80 -12.83
N LYS A 159 -4.98 1.64 -13.71
CA LYS A 159 -5.75 2.20 -14.84
C LYS A 159 -6.38 1.12 -15.73
N ARG A 160 -5.68 0.00 -15.97
CA ARG A 160 -6.16 -1.12 -16.79
C ARG A 160 -7.09 -2.09 -16.04
N GLY A 161 -6.75 -2.38 -14.79
CA GLY A 161 -7.48 -3.28 -13.92
C GLY A 161 -8.70 -2.62 -13.28
N TYR A 162 -8.68 -1.31 -13.05
CA TYR A 162 -9.78 -0.51 -12.53
C TYR A 162 -11.02 -0.67 -13.40
N ASP A 163 -10.91 -0.37 -14.70
CA ASP A 163 -12.03 -0.50 -15.63
C ASP A 163 -12.54 -1.94 -15.71
N LYS A 164 -11.64 -2.94 -15.64
CA LYS A 164 -11.99 -4.37 -15.77
C LYS A 164 -12.57 -4.97 -14.49
N ILE A 165 -12.00 -4.65 -13.34
CA ILE A 165 -12.44 -5.11 -12.01
C ILE A 165 -13.78 -4.45 -11.68
N TYR A 166 -13.91 -3.14 -11.89
CA TYR A 166 -15.15 -2.43 -11.60
C TYR A 166 -16.27 -2.70 -12.62
N SER A 167 -15.97 -2.94 -13.90
CA SER A 167 -17.02 -3.36 -14.85
C SER A 167 -17.51 -4.79 -14.61
N THR A 168 -16.71 -5.68 -14.00
CA THR A 168 -17.11 -7.05 -13.61
C THR A 168 -17.60 -7.17 -12.17
N PHE A 169 -17.65 -6.06 -11.43
CA PHE A 169 -18.15 -6.00 -10.05
C PHE A 169 -19.65 -6.33 -9.86
N PRO A 170 -20.59 -6.18 -10.82
CA PRO A 170 -22.00 -6.25 -10.48
C PRO A 170 -22.55 -7.69 -10.59
N PHE A 171 -22.79 -8.32 -9.44
CA PHE A 171 -24.12 -8.76 -8.92
C PHE A 171 -23.97 -9.80 -7.80
N ILE A 172 -22.95 -10.68 -7.89
CA ILE A 172 -22.75 -11.80 -6.94
C ILE A 172 -21.84 -11.40 -5.75
N THR A 173 -20.89 -10.50 -5.98
CA THR A 173 -19.88 -10.09 -4.98
C THR A 173 -20.47 -9.23 -3.85
N THR A 174 -21.47 -8.39 -4.14
CA THR A 174 -22.15 -7.55 -3.14
C THR A 174 -23.04 -8.34 -2.18
N ILE A 175 -23.52 -9.53 -2.58
CA ILE A 175 -24.38 -10.37 -1.74
C ILE A 175 -23.55 -11.20 -0.74
N ILE A 176 -22.37 -11.67 -1.14
CA ILE A 176 -21.57 -12.63 -0.35
C ILE A 176 -20.46 -11.95 0.46
N ALA A 177 -19.92 -10.81 -0.01
CA ALA A 177 -18.75 -10.16 0.59
C ALA A 177 -18.96 -8.65 0.86
N SER A 178 -20.15 -8.29 1.37
CA SER A 178 -20.55 -6.89 1.51
C SER A 178 -19.61 -6.06 2.41
N ASN A 179 -19.08 -6.61 3.50
CA ASN A 179 -18.17 -5.87 4.38
C ASN A 179 -16.81 -5.68 3.71
N THR A 180 -16.26 -6.72 3.10
CA THR A 180 -14.98 -6.68 2.37
C THR A 180 -15.03 -5.63 1.26
N VAL A 181 -16.07 -5.68 0.42
CA VAL A 181 -16.25 -4.73 -0.68
C VAL A 181 -16.38 -3.30 -0.16
N ASN A 182 -17.24 -3.06 0.84
CA ASN A 182 -17.41 -1.72 1.40
C ASN A 182 -16.12 -1.21 2.07
N THR A 183 -15.37 -2.08 2.76
CA THR A 183 -14.07 -1.72 3.31
C THR A 183 -13.12 -1.31 2.22
N THR A 184 -12.94 -2.12 1.17
CA THR A 184 -12.06 -1.77 0.05
C THR A 184 -12.45 -0.41 -0.54
N LYS A 185 -13.74 -0.17 -0.85
CA LYS A 185 -14.22 1.13 -1.37
C LYS A 185 -13.98 2.30 -0.41
N ALA A 186 -14.22 2.12 0.88
CA ALA A 186 -13.95 3.14 1.89
C ALA A 186 -12.46 3.52 1.93
N LEU A 187 -11.56 2.53 1.86
CA LEU A 187 -10.11 2.77 1.81
C LEU A 187 -9.70 3.53 0.55
N LEU A 188 -10.32 3.21 -0.59
CA LEU A 188 -10.10 3.92 -1.84
C LEU A 188 -10.52 5.39 -1.74
N PHE A 189 -11.73 5.64 -1.21
CA PHE A 189 -12.23 7.00 -0.98
C PHE A 189 -11.30 7.82 -0.07
N ILE A 190 -10.87 7.23 1.04
CA ILE A 190 -9.91 7.87 1.97
C ILE A 190 -8.62 8.21 1.23
N LYS A 191 -8.05 7.30 0.44
CA LYS A 191 -6.81 7.59 -0.29
C LYS A 191 -6.95 8.63 -1.39
N MET A 192 -8.12 8.75 -2.00
CA MET A 192 -8.37 9.76 -3.02
C MET A 192 -8.59 11.17 -2.43
N ASN A 193 -9.22 11.26 -1.26
CA ASN A 193 -9.68 12.55 -0.71
C ASN A 193 -8.89 13.02 0.53
N ARG A 194 -8.27 12.10 1.26
CA ARG A 194 -7.52 12.35 2.51
C ARG A 194 -6.26 11.47 2.56
N PRO A 195 -5.29 11.67 1.65
CA PRO A 195 -4.09 10.84 1.56
C PRO A 195 -3.23 10.89 2.83
N ASP A 196 -3.38 11.95 3.62
CA ASP A 196 -2.78 12.17 4.94
C ASP A 196 -3.28 11.15 5.98
N ILE A 197 -4.48 10.57 5.82
CA ILE A 197 -4.98 9.53 6.73
C ILE A 197 -4.23 8.21 6.45
N TYR A 198 -3.36 7.85 7.39
CA TYR A 198 -2.59 6.60 7.37
C TYR A 198 -3.03 5.61 8.45
N ASN A 199 -3.65 6.11 9.54
CA ASN A 199 -4.30 5.30 10.57
C ASN A 199 -5.83 5.47 10.47
N ILE A 200 -6.52 4.35 10.30
CA ILE A 200 -7.97 4.24 10.13
C ILE A 200 -8.62 3.40 11.23
N ASP A 201 -8.03 3.36 12.42
CA ASP A 201 -8.60 2.58 13.54
C ASP A 201 -10.02 3.06 13.93
N PHE A 202 -10.36 4.31 13.64
CA PHE A 202 -11.73 4.83 13.83
C PHE A 202 -12.80 4.04 13.03
N LEU A 203 -12.43 3.42 11.90
CA LEU A 203 -13.34 2.56 11.13
C LEU A 203 -13.59 1.19 11.79
N LYS A 204 -12.73 0.77 12.73
CA LYS A 204 -12.98 -0.47 13.51
C LYS A 204 -14.13 -0.27 14.49
N SER A 205 -14.23 0.93 15.05
CA SER A 205 -15.24 1.30 16.05
C SER A 205 -16.61 1.57 15.44
N ASP A 206 -16.68 2.12 14.22
CA ASP A 206 -17.95 2.42 13.56
C ASP A 206 -18.02 1.85 12.12
N LYS A 207 -18.61 0.67 12.01
CA LYS A 207 -18.84 -0.01 10.72
C LYS A 207 -19.85 0.72 9.82
N SER A 208 -20.66 1.64 10.36
CA SER A 208 -21.56 2.45 9.55
C SER A 208 -20.79 3.48 8.72
N LEU A 209 -19.66 3.99 9.22
CA LEU A 209 -18.79 4.91 8.47
C LEU A 209 -18.24 4.24 7.22
N ILE A 210 -17.82 2.97 7.32
CA ILE A 210 -17.34 2.20 6.17
C ILE A 210 -18.37 2.22 5.03
N LYS A 211 -19.66 2.03 5.34
CA LYS A 211 -20.73 2.05 4.33
C LYS A 211 -20.92 3.45 3.73
N LYS A 212 -20.88 4.51 4.54
CA LYS A 212 -21.00 5.90 4.07
C LYS A 212 -19.84 6.27 3.13
N LEU A 213 -18.61 5.93 3.50
CA LEU A 213 -17.42 6.17 2.70
C LEU A 213 -17.42 5.34 1.41
N ALA A 214 -17.90 4.09 1.47
CA ALA A 214 -18.06 3.25 0.28
C ALA A 214 -19.10 3.81 -0.70
N ALA A 215 -20.21 4.35 -0.20
CA ALA A 215 -21.20 5.01 -1.05
C ALA A 215 -20.64 6.28 -1.70
N ALA A 216 -19.88 7.08 -0.95
CA ALA A 216 -19.21 8.26 -1.50
C ALA A 216 -18.15 7.90 -2.55
N TYR A 217 -17.45 6.78 -2.37
CA TYR A 217 -16.59 6.22 -3.42
C TYR A 217 -17.37 5.97 -4.70
N ASP A 218 -18.47 5.20 -4.61
CA ASP A 218 -19.28 4.83 -5.78
C ASP A 218 -19.81 6.06 -6.53
N GLU A 219 -20.23 7.09 -5.80
CA GLU A 219 -20.67 8.38 -6.38
C GLU A 219 -19.49 9.14 -7.02
N SER A 220 -18.28 9.12 -6.43
CA SER A 220 -17.11 9.84 -6.93
C SER A 220 -16.54 9.28 -8.24
N VAL A 221 -16.85 8.01 -8.55
CA VAL A 221 -16.25 7.30 -9.68
C VAL A 221 -17.24 6.94 -10.80
N ASN A 222 -18.53 7.29 -10.65
CA ASN A 222 -19.55 7.01 -11.65
C ASN A 222 -19.79 8.23 -12.56
N PRO A 223 -19.19 8.28 -13.77
CA PRO A 223 -19.32 9.42 -14.69
C PRO A 223 -20.72 9.54 -15.32
N SER A 224 -21.58 8.53 -15.16
CA SER A 224 -22.89 8.46 -15.82
C SER A 224 -24.03 9.10 -15.02
N LEU A 225 -23.78 9.53 -13.77
CA LEU A 225 -24.79 10.23 -12.98
C LEU A 225 -24.88 11.71 -13.40
N PRO A 226 -26.08 12.27 -13.65
CA PRO A 226 -26.27 13.62 -14.20
C PRO A 226 -25.63 14.76 -13.40
N GLN A 227 -25.23 14.50 -12.17
CA GLN A 227 -24.11 15.09 -11.43
C GLN A 227 -23.82 14.04 -10.33
N PRO A 228 -22.56 13.83 -9.92
CA PRO A 228 -22.30 13.09 -8.69
C PRO A 228 -23.21 13.67 -7.60
N LYS A 229 -23.79 12.86 -6.72
CA LYS A 229 -24.49 13.41 -5.57
C LYS A 229 -23.45 14.09 -4.69
N GLN A 230 -23.13 15.35 -5.01
CA GLN A 230 -22.09 16.17 -4.38
C GLN A 230 -22.28 16.19 -2.87
N GLU A 231 -23.54 16.10 -2.41
CA GLU A 231 -23.93 15.95 -1.02
C GLU A 231 -23.35 14.68 -0.36
N VAL A 232 -23.40 13.51 -1.00
CA VAL A 232 -22.86 12.25 -0.43
C VAL A 232 -21.35 12.35 -0.27
N ILE A 233 -20.66 12.88 -1.28
CA ILE A 233 -19.20 13.07 -1.26
C ILE A 233 -18.83 14.11 -0.19
N SER A 234 -19.53 15.25 -0.17
CA SER A 234 -19.32 16.33 0.82
C SER A 234 -19.52 15.82 2.25
N ASN A 235 -20.60 15.10 2.51
CA ASN A 235 -20.89 14.52 3.83
C ASN A 235 -19.80 13.52 4.25
N ALA A 236 -19.33 12.67 3.34
CA ALA A 236 -18.23 11.74 3.62
C ALA A 236 -16.91 12.46 3.90
N THR A 237 -16.59 13.52 3.16
CA THR A 237 -15.41 14.36 3.42
C THR A 237 -15.50 15.06 4.77
N GLN A 238 -16.67 15.59 5.14
CA GLN A 238 -16.91 16.19 6.46
C GLN A 238 -16.74 15.17 7.59
N ILE A 239 -17.24 13.94 7.39
CA ILE A 239 -17.01 12.83 8.34
C ILE A 239 -15.51 12.59 8.53
N LEU A 240 -14.73 12.49 7.44
CA LEU A 240 -13.28 12.30 7.56
C LEU A 240 -12.59 13.49 8.24
N GLN A 241 -13.05 14.71 8.00
CA GLN A 241 -12.54 15.90 8.68
C GLN A 241 -12.84 15.89 10.17
N HIS A 242 -14.00 15.41 10.57
CA HIS A 242 -14.39 15.26 11.98
C HIS A 242 -13.58 14.15 12.67
N GLU A 243 -13.49 12.96 12.06
CA GLU A 243 -12.80 11.80 12.65
C GLU A 243 -11.27 11.99 12.70
N LYS A 244 -10.71 12.67 11.70
CA LYS A 244 -9.28 12.94 11.55
C LYS A 244 -9.09 14.39 11.13
N PRO A 245 -9.18 15.35 12.06
CA PRO A 245 -8.94 16.74 11.75
C PRO A 245 -7.51 16.93 11.28
N VAL A 246 -7.36 17.79 10.28
CA VAL A 246 -6.05 18.16 9.76
C VAL A 246 -5.38 19.05 10.81
N THR A 247 -4.40 18.47 11.51
CA THR A 247 -3.63 19.15 12.56
C THR A 247 -2.14 18.98 12.29
N MET A 248 -1.33 19.86 12.88
CA MET A 248 0.13 19.75 12.78
C MET A 248 0.65 18.40 13.27
N ASN A 249 0.07 17.86 14.35
CA ASN A 249 0.42 16.53 14.83
C ASN A 249 0.05 15.44 13.82
N GLN A 250 -1.13 15.51 13.20
CA GLN A 250 -1.52 14.56 12.16
C GLN A 250 -0.55 14.59 10.98
N LEU A 251 -0.13 15.78 10.53
CA LEU A 251 0.87 15.93 9.46
C LEU A 251 2.20 15.27 9.81
N LYS A 252 2.73 15.56 11.01
CA LYS A 252 3.97 14.96 11.51
C LYS A 252 3.86 13.45 11.51
N GLU A 253 2.81 12.93 12.12
CA GLU A 253 2.59 11.49 12.25
C GLU A 253 2.43 10.79 10.89
N SER A 254 1.77 11.42 9.92
CA SER A 254 1.70 10.91 8.54
C SER A 254 3.07 10.86 7.86
N CYS A 255 3.89 11.89 8.05
CA CYS A 255 5.26 11.94 7.51
C CYS A 255 6.16 10.90 8.19
N LYS A 256 6.10 10.79 9.52
CA LYS A 256 6.85 9.80 10.30
C LYS A 256 6.52 8.39 9.86
N ALA A 257 5.24 8.07 9.67
CA ALA A 257 4.80 6.76 9.23
C ALA A 257 5.43 6.36 7.87
N GLU A 258 5.60 7.29 6.93
CA GLU A 258 6.28 7.00 5.66
C GLU A 258 7.78 6.72 5.83
N LEU A 259 8.45 7.42 6.75
CA LEU A 259 9.87 7.22 7.06
C LEU A 259 10.12 5.94 7.86
N GLU A 260 9.27 5.64 8.84
CA GLU A 260 9.30 4.39 9.57
C GLU A 260 9.05 3.20 8.64
N ARG A 261 8.11 3.32 7.69
CA ARG A 261 7.90 2.31 6.64
C ARG A 261 9.16 2.09 5.81
N TYR A 262 9.92 3.14 5.50
CA TYR A 262 11.21 2.98 4.83
C TYR A 262 12.21 2.22 5.70
N ILE A 263 12.39 2.62 6.95
CA ILE A 263 13.34 1.99 7.87
C ILE A 263 12.97 0.50 8.06
N ASN A 264 11.69 0.22 8.28
CA ASN A 264 11.15 -1.13 8.45
C ASN A 264 11.26 -1.98 7.17
N SER A 265 11.27 -1.36 5.97
CA SER A 265 11.54 -2.09 4.72
C SER A 265 13.01 -2.48 4.56
N ARG A 266 13.90 -1.90 5.37
CA ARG A 266 15.34 -2.18 5.38
C ARG A 266 15.76 -3.03 6.56
N GLY A 267 15.12 -2.94 7.71
CA GLY A 267 15.54 -3.61 8.93
C GLY A 267 14.67 -3.19 10.11
N THR A 268 15.24 -3.19 11.31
CA THR A 268 14.55 -2.72 12.53
C THR A 268 15.48 -1.82 13.33
N LEU A 269 14.90 -0.92 14.13
CA LEU A 269 15.65 -0.18 15.15
C LEU A 269 15.58 -0.96 16.47
N ASN A 270 16.69 -1.04 17.21
CA ASN A 270 16.69 -1.55 18.58
C ASN A 270 16.23 -0.46 19.56
N LEU A 271 16.21 -0.76 20.87
CA LEU A 271 15.79 0.17 21.92
C LEU A 271 16.68 1.43 22.00
N ASP A 272 17.93 1.31 21.59
CA ASP A 272 18.91 2.42 21.54
C ASP A 272 18.82 3.22 20.23
N GLY A 273 17.89 2.87 19.34
CA GLY A 273 17.72 3.48 18.02
C GLY A 273 18.79 3.08 17.01
N GLU A 274 19.60 2.05 17.27
CA GLU A 274 20.56 1.51 16.32
C GLU A 274 19.85 0.62 15.28
N PHE A 275 20.30 0.75 14.03
CA PHE A 275 19.69 0.04 12.92
C PHE A 275 20.29 -1.36 12.73
N SER A 276 19.42 -2.36 12.79
CA SER A 276 19.73 -3.76 12.46
C SER A 276 19.17 -4.11 11.08
N PRO A 277 20.01 -4.31 10.05
CA PRO A 277 19.53 -4.60 8.71
C PRO A 277 18.84 -5.96 8.65
N SER A 278 17.74 -6.03 7.89
CA SER A 278 17.07 -7.28 7.58
C SER A 278 18.00 -8.23 6.81
N PHE A 279 17.71 -9.53 6.84
CA PHE A 279 18.46 -10.53 6.06
C PHE A 279 18.58 -10.09 4.58
N ARG A 280 17.47 -9.65 3.98
CA ARG A 280 17.47 -9.17 2.59
C ARG A 280 18.40 -7.98 2.39
N THR A 281 18.36 -7.01 3.30
CA THR A 281 19.27 -5.86 3.22
C THR A 281 20.71 -6.30 3.32
N LYS A 282 21.05 -7.18 4.28
CA LYS A 282 22.42 -7.71 4.48
C LYS A 282 23.02 -8.33 3.21
N PHE A 283 22.24 -9.11 2.47
CA PHE A 283 22.75 -9.88 1.32
C PHE A 283 22.63 -9.19 -0.04
N PHE A 284 21.64 -8.31 -0.25
CA PHE A 284 21.30 -7.83 -1.59
C PHE A 284 21.43 -6.32 -1.78
N ARG A 285 21.92 -5.59 -0.78
CA ARG A 285 22.04 -4.13 -0.83
C ARG A 285 23.43 -3.65 -0.43
N ASN A 286 23.79 -2.47 -0.91
CA ASN A 286 24.97 -1.76 -0.43
C ASN A 286 24.72 -1.32 1.03
N GLN A 287 25.48 -1.89 1.97
CA GLN A 287 25.28 -1.65 3.40
C GLN A 287 25.56 -0.19 3.78
N ALA A 288 26.64 0.39 3.27
CA ALA A 288 27.01 1.77 3.58
C ALA A 288 25.95 2.76 3.09
N LEU A 289 25.48 2.59 1.85
CA LEU A 289 24.41 3.44 1.31
C LEU A 289 23.09 3.24 2.07
N THR A 290 22.77 2.00 2.46
CA THR A 290 21.55 1.73 3.23
C THR A 290 21.61 2.34 4.63
N ALA A 291 22.73 2.19 5.33
CA ALA A 291 22.95 2.81 6.64
C ALA A 291 22.82 4.34 6.55
N ARG A 292 23.49 4.98 5.58
CA ARG A 292 23.39 6.43 5.37
C ARG A 292 21.95 6.88 5.14
N LYS A 293 21.18 6.17 4.32
CA LYS A 293 19.77 6.50 4.08
C LYS A 293 18.89 6.31 5.31
N VAL A 294 19.16 5.29 6.11
CA VAL A 294 18.47 5.12 7.39
C VAL A 294 18.81 6.26 8.36
N ASP A 295 20.07 6.69 8.42
CA ASP A 295 20.48 7.82 9.26
C ASP A 295 19.81 9.12 8.83
N VAL A 296 19.72 9.37 7.53
CA VAL A 296 18.96 10.51 6.98
C VAL A 296 17.48 10.43 7.39
N ALA A 297 16.86 9.25 7.25
CA ALA A 297 15.46 9.08 7.63
C ALA A 297 15.26 9.35 9.14
N LYS A 298 16.20 8.93 9.98
CA LYS A 298 16.21 9.22 11.42
C LYS A 298 16.40 10.71 11.72
N GLU A 299 17.29 11.40 11.00
CA GLU A 299 17.45 12.85 11.12
C GLU A 299 16.13 13.56 10.79
N LEU A 300 15.47 13.19 9.69
CA LEU A 300 14.18 13.78 9.33
C LEU A 300 13.11 13.52 10.39
N LEU A 301 13.07 12.32 10.98
CA LEU A 301 12.15 12.02 12.08
C LEU A 301 12.34 12.99 13.26
N GLN A 302 13.59 13.29 13.62
CA GLN A 302 13.90 14.25 14.69
C GLN A 302 13.53 15.69 14.33
N GLU A 303 13.75 16.09 13.07
CA GLU A 303 13.34 17.42 12.60
C GLU A 303 11.81 17.56 12.56
N LEU A 304 11.08 16.50 12.16
CA LEU A 304 9.62 16.45 12.23
C LEU A 304 9.11 16.61 13.67
N ASP A 305 9.78 16.04 14.66
CA ASP A 305 9.42 16.23 16.07
C ASP A 305 9.52 17.69 16.50
N ARG A 306 10.57 18.39 16.05
CA ARG A 306 10.86 19.79 16.40
C ARG A 306 10.04 20.82 15.63
N ALA A 307 9.53 20.48 14.45
CA ALA A 307 8.79 21.40 13.58
C ALA A 307 7.55 21.96 14.26
N ASN A 308 7.32 23.28 14.19
CA ASN A 308 6.14 23.93 14.78
C ASN A 308 5.17 24.45 13.72
N SER A 309 5.58 24.47 12.45
CA SER A 309 4.72 24.83 11.33
C SER A 309 4.91 23.90 10.11
N PRO A 310 3.95 23.89 9.16
CA PRO A 310 4.13 23.21 7.88
C PRO A 310 5.40 23.62 7.13
N GLU A 311 5.79 24.90 7.23
CA GLU A 311 7.00 25.45 6.61
C GLU A 311 8.28 24.85 7.23
N ASP A 312 8.31 24.64 8.55
CA ASP A 312 9.43 23.95 9.21
C ASP A 312 9.61 22.53 8.66
N ILE A 313 8.50 21.81 8.43
CA ILE A 313 8.57 20.47 7.84
C ILE A 313 9.07 20.54 6.39
N GLN A 314 8.56 21.48 5.58
CA GLN A 314 9.01 21.65 4.20
C GLN A 314 10.51 21.97 4.14
N LEU A 315 11.01 22.83 5.03
CA LEU A 315 12.43 23.17 5.14
C LEU A 315 13.27 21.92 5.50
N ALA A 316 12.84 21.13 6.48
CA ALA A 316 13.52 19.88 6.85
C ALA A 316 13.56 18.87 5.68
N ILE A 317 12.46 18.74 4.96
CA ILE A 317 12.37 17.90 3.76
C ILE A 317 13.31 18.39 2.66
N GLN A 318 13.32 19.70 2.40
CA GLN A 318 14.13 20.31 1.34
C GLN A 318 15.63 20.15 1.62
N LYS A 319 16.07 20.40 2.87
CA LYS A 319 17.44 20.17 3.32
C LYS A 319 17.94 18.76 2.96
N ILE A 320 17.08 17.76 3.14
CA ILE A 320 17.41 16.37 2.84
C ILE A 320 17.39 16.09 1.33
N LYS A 321 16.43 16.64 0.59
CA LYS A 321 16.40 16.51 -0.87
C LYS A 321 17.64 17.09 -1.54
N GLU A 322 18.29 18.06 -0.89
CA GLU A 322 19.52 18.70 -1.34
C GLU A 322 20.80 17.96 -0.90
N ASP A 323 20.72 16.92 -0.06
CA ASP A 323 21.88 16.14 0.38
C ASP A 323 22.52 15.42 -0.82
N PRO A 324 23.76 15.81 -1.22
CA PRO A 324 24.42 15.22 -2.37
C PRO A 324 24.62 13.70 -2.22
N GLY A 325 24.77 13.21 -1.00
CA GLY A 325 24.92 11.78 -0.69
C GLY A 325 23.68 10.96 -0.99
N LEU A 326 22.49 11.57 -1.02
CA LEU A 326 21.24 10.92 -1.44
C LEU A 326 20.99 11.05 -2.94
N VAL A 327 21.23 12.23 -3.50
CA VAL A 327 20.89 12.56 -4.89
C VAL A 327 21.85 11.92 -5.90
N SER A 328 23.14 11.82 -5.57
CA SER A 328 24.18 11.44 -6.54
C SER A 328 24.39 9.93 -6.73
N GLN A 329 23.82 9.06 -5.88
CA GLN A 329 24.24 7.66 -5.77
C GLN A 329 23.23 6.58 -6.23
N GLY A 330 22.33 6.87 -7.18
CA GLY A 330 21.51 5.80 -7.75
C GLY A 330 20.61 6.17 -8.92
N VAL A 331 20.77 5.48 -10.05
CA VAL A 331 19.91 5.56 -11.25
C VAL A 331 18.53 4.90 -11.02
N ILE A 332 18.37 4.13 -9.93
CA ILE A 332 17.11 3.51 -9.54
C ILE A 332 16.46 4.38 -8.48
N ALA A 333 15.27 4.91 -8.79
CA ALA A 333 14.51 5.82 -7.94
C ALA A 333 14.56 5.41 -6.46
N ASP A 334 15.12 6.30 -5.65
CA ASP A 334 15.40 6.04 -4.26
C ASP A 334 14.09 5.88 -3.49
N GLU A 335 13.86 4.69 -2.93
CA GLU A 335 12.67 4.39 -2.13
C GLU A 335 12.51 5.40 -0.99
N LEU A 336 13.61 5.88 -0.40
CA LEU A 336 13.58 6.94 0.62
C LEU A 336 13.05 8.25 0.04
N LEU A 337 13.60 8.70 -1.09
CA LEU A 337 13.16 9.93 -1.75
C LEU A 337 11.67 9.87 -2.12
N ASN A 338 11.17 8.71 -2.53
CA ASN A 338 9.73 8.53 -2.76
C ASN A 338 8.93 8.74 -1.46
N ARG A 339 9.39 8.22 -0.31
CA ARG A 339 8.72 8.48 0.98
C ARG A 339 8.77 9.97 1.37
N ILE A 340 9.93 10.61 1.21
CA ILE A 340 10.10 12.03 1.50
C ILE A 340 9.20 12.90 0.61
N ASN A 341 9.09 12.57 -0.67
CA ASN A 341 8.20 13.28 -1.58
C ASN A 341 6.72 13.14 -1.19
N LYS A 342 6.31 12.01 -0.60
CA LYS A 342 4.95 11.88 -0.06
C LYS A 342 4.72 12.79 1.12
N CYS A 343 5.69 12.90 2.02
CA CYS A 343 5.63 13.85 3.13
C CYS A 343 5.38 15.27 2.59
N SER A 344 6.19 15.68 1.60
CA SER A 344 6.03 16.97 0.91
C SER A 344 4.61 17.15 0.35
N PHE A 345 4.13 16.17 -0.41
CA PHE A 345 2.81 16.21 -1.03
C PHE A 345 1.65 16.29 -0.02
N ILE A 346 1.74 15.54 1.09
CA ILE A 346 0.76 15.59 2.17
C ILE A 346 0.68 17.01 2.73
N ILE A 347 1.84 17.65 2.95
CA ILE A 347 1.92 19.00 3.49
C ILE A 347 1.35 20.01 2.48
N ASP A 348 1.75 19.92 1.22
CA ASP A 348 1.33 20.87 0.18
C ASP A 348 -0.19 20.89 -0.02
N ASN A 349 -0.84 19.71 0.02
CA ASN A 349 -2.30 19.61 -0.04
C ASN A 349 -2.96 20.21 1.20
N VAL A 350 -2.43 19.91 2.39
CA VAL A 350 -3.00 20.40 3.64
C VAL A 350 -2.85 21.91 3.77
N VAL A 351 -1.69 22.46 3.42
CA VAL A 351 -1.47 23.92 3.43
C VAL A 351 -2.44 24.61 2.48
N SER A 352 -2.67 24.02 1.30
CA SER A 352 -3.65 24.52 0.34
C SER A 352 -5.07 24.53 0.92
N GLU A 353 -5.49 23.45 1.59
CA GLU A 353 -6.80 23.38 2.26
C GLU A 353 -6.95 24.40 3.40
N LEU A 354 -5.93 24.53 4.26
CA LEU A 354 -5.94 25.48 5.37
C LEU A 354 -6.06 26.92 4.86
N ASN A 355 -5.33 27.28 3.80
CA ASN A 355 -5.41 28.60 3.18
C ASN A 355 -6.80 28.89 2.61
N LEU A 356 -7.44 27.91 1.95
CA LEU A 356 -8.80 28.06 1.42
C LEU A 356 -9.83 28.29 2.54
N THR A 357 -9.70 27.57 3.66
CA THR A 357 -10.62 27.77 4.81
C THR A 357 -10.44 29.14 5.47
N ALA A 358 -9.19 29.63 5.57
CA ALA A 358 -8.91 30.96 6.09
C ALA A 358 -9.52 32.07 5.20
N SER A 359 -9.39 31.97 3.87
CA SER A 359 -9.97 32.94 2.93
C SER A 359 -11.51 32.97 2.98
N ASN A 360 -12.16 31.81 3.11
CA ASN A 360 -13.62 31.75 3.19
C ASN A 360 -14.17 32.32 4.51
N SER A 361 -13.42 32.23 5.60
CA SER A 361 -13.83 32.80 6.89
C SER A 361 -13.81 34.33 6.91
N GLN A 362 -12.93 34.97 6.13
CA GLN A 362 -12.84 36.43 6.03
C GLN A 362 -13.94 37.06 5.15
N GLY A 363 -14.52 36.29 4.22
CA GLY A 363 -15.59 36.76 3.34
C GLY A 363 -16.99 36.83 3.97
N LEU A 364 -17.17 36.24 5.15
CA LEU A 364 -18.47 36.20 5.86
C LEU A 364 -18.60 37.26 6.97
N SER A 365 -17.56 38.08 7.18
CA SER A 365 -17.53 39.17 8.17
C SER A 365 -17.80 40.57 7.59
N HIS A 366 -18.29 40.65 6.36
CA HIS A 366 -18.76 41.87 5.69
C HIS A 366 -20.19 41.67 5.22
#